data_AF-A0AAX6DRB5-F1
#
_entry.id   AF-A0AAX6DRB5-F1
#
_cell.length_a   1.000
_cell.length_b   1.000
_cell.length_c   1.000
_cell.angle_alpha   90.00
_cell.angle_beta   90.00
_cell.angle_gamma   90.00
#
_symmetry.space_group_name_H-M   'P 1'
#
loop_
_entity.id
_entity.type
_entity.pdbx_description
1 polymer ?
#
loop_
_entity_poly.entity_id
_entity_poly.type
_entity_poly.pdbx_seq_one_letter_code
_entity_poly.pdbx_strand_id
1 'polypeptide(L)'
;MDVDMTTSGEQLPASAKHTVPELEIYCYLLVLIFLIDQKKYDEAKTCSSSGIARLKNINRRTVDVLASRLYFYYSYSYELTNSLAEIRGNLLSLHKMATLRRDELGQETLLNLLMRNYLHYNLYDQAEKLRSKAPRFEAHSNQQFCRYLFYLGKIRTIQLEYTDAKESLLQAARKAPVAARGFRIQCNKWAVIVRLLLGEIPERTVFMQNGMKKSLTPYFELTNAVRIGDLELFRSVADKFSRTFSSDGTHNMIVRLQHNVIRTGLRNISISYSRISLPDIAKKLRLDSHNPVADAESIVAKAIRDGAIDATIDHTNG
;
A
#
# COMPACT_ATOMS: atom_id res chain seq x y z
N MET A 1 28.78 77.39 -13.05
CA MET A 1 29.49 76.76 -11.93
C MET A 1 28.73 77.21 -10.70
N ASP A 2 27.79 76.46 -10.11
CA ASP A 2 27.53 75.02 -10.09
C ASP A 2 26.01 74.79 -9.88
N VAL A 3 25.26 74.25 -10.85
CA VAL A 3 24.70 72.88 -10.98
C VAL A 3 23.70 72.44 -9.88
N ASP A 4 22.41 72.51 -10.25
CA ASP A 4 21.22 71.66 -9.98
C ASP A 4 20.81 71.30 -8.53
N MET A 5 19.64 71.74 -8.05
CA MET A 5 18.26 71.31 -8.37
C MET A 5 17.87 69.93 -7.79
N THR A 6 16.78 69.96 -7.03
CA THR A 6 16.14 68.94 -6.20
C THR A 6 15.59 67.74 -6.95
N THR A 7 15.88 66.51 -6.49
CA THR A 7 14.99 65.34 -6.65
C THR A 7 15.13 64.36 -5.48
N SER A 8 14.02 64.21 -4.75
CA SER A 8 13.43 62.94 -4.29
C SER A 8 14.33 61.86 -3.67
N GLY A 9 14.14 61.64 -2.37
CA GLY A 9 14.71 60.50 -1.65
C GLY A 9 14.10 60.28 -0.28
N GLU A 10 12.78 60.11 -0.18
CA GLU A 10 12.19 59.44 0.99
C GLU A 10 12.64 57.97 0.99
N GLN A 11 13.78 57.70 1.64
CA GLN A 11 14.17 56.35 1.99
C GLN A 11 13.29 55.87 3.14
N LEU A 12 12.20 55.19 2.79
CA LEU A 12 11.50 54.29 3.71
C LEU A 12 12.52 53.23 4.21
N PRO A 13 12.71 53.06 5.53
CA PRO A 13 13.69 52.13 6.06
C PRO A 13 13.35 50.69 5.68
N ALA A 14 14.34 50.00 5.13
CA ALA A 14 14.30 48.60 4.73
C ALA A 14 14.04 47.65 5.91
N SER A 15 12.77 47.43 6.24
CA SER A 15 12.30 46.40 7.18
C SER A 15 11.66 45.21 6.44
N ALA A 16 12.32 44.74 5.38
CA ALA A 16 11.88 43.57 4.59
C ALA A 16 13.00 42.52 4.43
N LYS A 17 13.94 42.47 5.38
CA LYS A 17 15.04 41.49 5.41
C LYS A 17 14.83 40.57 6.60
N HIS A 18 14.51 39.31 6.28
CA HIS A 18 14.08 38.21 7.17
C HIS A 18 12.56 38.03 7.33
N THR A 19 11.81 37.97 6.23
CA THR A 19 10.75 36.95 6.22
C THR A 19 11.45 35.61 6.42
N VAL A 20 11.20 34.94 7.55
CA VAL A 20 11.76 33.62 7.80
C VAL A 20 11.23 32.72 6.68
N PRO A 21 12.09 32.07 5.87
CA PRO A 21 11.63 31.24 4.75
C PRO A 21 10.64 30.14 5.18
N GLU A 22 10.67 29.77 6.46
CA GLU A 22 9.73 28.87 7.12
C GLU A 22 8.29 29.40 7.13
N LEU A 23 8.11 30.71 7.35
CA LEU A 23 6.79 31.37 7.33
C LEU A 23 6.21 31.40 5.92
N GLU A 24 7.04 31.69 4.91
CA GLU A 24 6.61 31.68 3.51
C GLU A 24 6.12 30.28 3.10
N ILE A 25 6.87 29.23 3.44
CA ILE A 25 6.51 27.83 3.13
C ILE A 25 5.27 27.40 3.92
N TYR A 26 5.12 27.86 5.15
CA TYR A 26 3.91 27.63 5.93
C TYR A 26 2.68 28.34 5.32
N CYS A 27 2.83 29.57 4.82
CA CYS A 27 1.78 30.26 4.09
C CYS A 27 1.41 29.51 2.80
N TYR A 28 2.38 29.03 2.02
CA TYR A 28 2.11 28.17 0.85
C TYR A 28 1.35 26.89 1.24
N LEU A 29 1.74 26.24 2.34
CA LEU A 29 1.05 25.06 2.85
C LEU A 29 -0.42 25.37 3.22
N LEU A 30 -0.67 26.49 3.89
CA LEU A 30 -1.99 26.88 4.35
C LEU A 30 -2.90 27.29 3.18
N VAL A 31 -2.36 28.02 2.21
CA VAL A 31 -3.06 28.35 0.96
C VAL A 31 -3.39 27.08 0.18
N LEU A 32 -2.49 26.10 0.11
CA LEU A 32 -2.78 24.83 -0.54
C LEU A 32 -3.91 24.06 0.12
N ILE A 33 -3.93 23.97 1.45
CA ILE A 33 -5.01 23.33 2.19
C ILE A 33 -6.34 24.05 1.91
N PHE A 34 -6.34 25.38 1.97
CA PHE A 34 -7.54 26.18 1.68
C PHE A 34 -8.05 26.01 0.24
N LEU A 35 -7.16 25.99 -0.75
CA LEU A 35 -7.53 25.78 -2.16
C LEU A 35 -8.07 24.36 -2.42
N ILE A 36 -7.52 23.36 -1.73
CA ILE A 36 -8.03 21.98 -1.77
C ILE A 36 -9.44 21.92 -1.17
N ASP A 37 -9.67 22.59 -0.05
CA ASP A 37 -11.00 22.65 0.60
C ASP A 37 -12.03 23.39 -0.28
N GLN A 38 -11.60 24.44 -1.01
CA GLN A 38 -12.44 25.15 -1.99
C GLN A 38 -12.60 24.40 -3.33
N LYS A 39 -12.01 23.21 -3.50
CA LYS A 39 -12.03 22.40 -4.73
C LYS A 39 -11.48 23.10 -5.98
N LYS A 40 -10.64 24.13 -5.82
CA LYS A 40 -9.99 24.83 -6.94
C LYS A 40 -8.65 24.18 -7.28
N TYR A 41 -8.70 23.10 -8.05
CA TYR A 41 -7.54 22.24 -8.22
C TYR A 41 -6.44 22.80 -9.14
N ASP A 42 -6.79 23.63 -10.12
CA ASP A 42 -5.78 24.22 -11.03
C ASP A 42 -4.96 25.33 -10.36
N GLU A 43 -5.59 26.15 -9.51
CA GLU A 43 -4.89 27.12 -8.66
C GLU A 43 -4.01 26.42 -7.61
N ALA A 44 -4.45 25.26 -7.09
CA ALA A 44 -3.64 24.45 -6.19
C ALA A 44 -2.40 23.90 -6.89
N LYS A 45 -2.49 23.45 -8.15
CA LYS A 45 -1.34 22.99 -8.94
C LYS A 45 -0.29 24.08 -9.10
N THR A 46 -0.67 25.27 -9.55
CA THR A 46 0.28 26.37 -9.79
C THR A 46 0.95 26.82 -8.49
N CYS A 47 0.18 26.96 -7.42
CA CYS A 47 0.68 27.28 -6.08
C CYS A 47 1.68 26.22 -5.59
N SER A 48 1.35 24.94 -5.77
CA SER A 48 2.18 23.82 -5.34
C SER A 48 3.50 23.72 -6.15
N SER A 49 3.47 23.96 -7.47
CA SER A 49 4.68 24.00 -8.31
C SER A 49 5.58 25.19 -7.95
N SER A 50 4.98 26.33 -7.60
CA SER A 50 5.70 27.54 -7.20
C SER A 50 6.36 27.33 -5.84
N GLY A 51 5.66 26.67 -4.91
CA GLY A 51 6.20 26.25 -3.63
C GLY A 51 7.40 25.31 -3.77
N ILE A 52 7.34 24.32 -4.68
CA ILE A 52 8.47 23.43 -4.95
C ILE A 52 9.65 24.16 -5.60
N ALA A 53 9.40 25.09 -6.54
CA ALA A 53 10.45 25.89 -7.16
C ALA A 53 11.18 26.76 -6.13
N ARG A 54 10.44 27.37 -5.18
CA ARG A 54 11.03 28.13 -4.08
C ARG A 54 11.79 27.25 -3.10
N LEU A 55 11.27 26.06 -2.83
CA LEU A 55 11.92 25.08 -1.95
C LEU A 55 13.29 24.60 -2.50
N LYS A 56 13.45 24.52 -3.83
CA LYS A 56 14.76 24.22 -4.43
C LYS A 56 15.83 25.25 -4.07
N ASN A 57 15.46 26.51 -3.83
CA ASN A 57 16.39 27.60 -3.53
C ASN A 57 16.68 27.77 -2.03
N ILE A 58 15.88 27.18 -1.14
CA ILE A 58 16.03 27.32 0.31
C ILE A 58 16.64 26.04 0.88
N ASN A 59 17.81 26.16 1.53
CA ASN A 59 18.55 25.03 2.11
C ASN A 59 18.64 25.15 3.64
N ARG A 60 17.52 24.95 4.34
CA ARG A 60 17.50 24.91 5.82
C ARG A 60 16.84 23.62 6.31
N ARG A 61 17.48 22.95 7.28
CA ARG A 61 17.00 21.66 7.82
C ARG A 61 15.66 21.75 8.56
N THR A 62 15.33 22.93 9.09
CA THR A 62 14.02 23.23 9.69
C THR A 62 12.89 23.25 8.66
N VAL A 63 13.22 23.57 7.41
CA VAL A 63 12.28 23.60 6.29
C VAL A 63 11.93 22.19 5.82
N ASP A 64 12.79 21.19 6.01
CA ASP A 64 12.59 19.81 5.52
C ASP A 64 11.30 19.17 6.08
N VAL A 65 10.93 19.49 7.32
CA VAL A 65 9.67 19.02 7.92
C VAL A 65 8.46 19.65 7.22
N LEU A 66 8.52 20.95 6.91
CA LEU A 66 7.46 21.65 6.17
C LEU A 66 7.42 21.22 4.70
N ALA A 67 8.59 21.02 4.10
CA ALA A 67 8.79 20.48 2.76
C ALA A 67 8.11 19.12 2.60
N SER A 68 8.30 18.22 3.57
CA SER A 68 7.66 16.89 3.55
C SER A 68 6.14 16.96 3.50
N ARG A 69 5.53 17.93 4.21
CA ARG A 69 4.08 18.18 4.19
C ARG A 69 3.67 18.81 2.87
N LEU A 70 4.44 19.77 2.37
CA LEU A 70 4.21 20.41 1.08
C LEU A 70 4.24 19.38 -0.05
N TYR A 71 5.21 18.46 -0.07
CA TYR A 71 5.27 17.38 -1.06
C TYR A 71 4.06 16.44 -0.98
N PHE A 72 3.53 16.17 0.21
CA PHE A 72 2.32 15.38 0.38
C PHE A 72 1.09 16.08 -0.23
N TYR A 73 0.86 17.35 0.10
CA TYR A 73 -0.26 18.10 -0.46
C TYR A 73 -0.09 18.41 -1.95
N TYR A 74 1.15 18.59 -2.41
CA TYR A 74 1.49 18.63 -3.82
C TYR A 74 1.01 17.35 -4.50
N SER A 75 1.48 16.17 -4.07
CA SER A 75 1.01 14.90 -4.65
C SER A 75 -0.50 14.73 -4.57
N TYR A 76 -1.14 15.15 -3.48
CA TYR A 76 -2.59 15.05 -3.31
C TYR A 76 -3.38 15.94 -4.27
N SER A 77 -2.96 17.19 -4.48
CA SER A 77 -3.61 18.11 -5.43
C SER A 77 -3.60 17.57 -6.86
N TYR A 78 -2.53 16.86 -7.23
CA TYR A 78 -2.44 16.20 -8.52
C TYR A 78 -3.17 14.86 -8.59
N GLU A 79 -3.34 14.14 -7.47
CA GLU A 79 -4.24 12.97 -7.40
C GLU A 79 -5.68 13.38 -7.71
N LEU A 80 -6.13 14.52 -7.18
CA LEU A 80 -7.48 15.03 -7.41
C LEU A 80 -7.74 15.47 -8.85
N THR A 81 -6.70 15.74 -9.61
CA THR A 81 -6.77 16.16 -11.02
C THR A 81 -6.34 15.08 -12.01
N ASN A 82 -6.05 13.87 -11.53
CA ASN A 82 -5.61 12.71 -12.31
C ASN A 82 -4.36 12.92 -13.19
N SER A 83 -3.58 14.00 -12.96
CA SER A 83 -2.35 14.32 -13.71
C SER A 83 -1.07 13.77 -13.03
N LEU A 84 -1.12 12.58 -12.41
CA LEU A 84 0.04 12.05 -11.66
C LEU A 84 1.25 11.68 -12.51
N ALA A 85 1.06 11.42 -13.80
CA ALA A 85 2.13 10.93 -14.68
C ALA A 85 3.25 11.98 -14.86
N GLU A 86 2.88 13.25 -15.00
CA GLU A 86 3.79 14.38 -15.22
C GLU A 86 4.70 14.67 -14.01
N ILE A 87 4.21 14.33 -12.81
CA ILE A 87 4.91 14.59 -11.56
C ILE A 87 6.11 13.66 -11.37
N ARG A 88 6.12 12.47 -11.96
CA ARG A 88 7.17 11.47 -11.69
C ARG A 88 8.56 12.02 -11.94
N GLY A 89 8.75 12.74 -13.05
CA GLY A 89 10.02 13.39 -13.38
C GLY A 89 10.44 14.41 -12.31
N ASN A 90 9.49 15.24 -11.87
CA ASN A 90 9.72 16.23 -10.83
C ASN A 90 10.04 15.57 -9.47
N LEU A 91 9.27 14.57 -9.03
CA LEU A 91 9.54 13.84 -7.78
C LEU A 91 10.87 13.10 -7.81
N LEU A 92 11.24 12.47 -8.94
CA LEU A 92 12.55 11.81 -9.08
C LEU A 92 13.69 12.83 -9.01
N SER A 93 13.54 14.01 -9.62
CA SER A 93 14.54 15.08 -9.53
C SER A 93 14.69 15.58 -8.09
N LEU A 94 13.58 15.76 -7.38
CA LEU A 94 13.57 16.19 -5.98
C LEU A 94 14.16 15.12 -5.06
N HIS A 95 13.89 13.84 -5.32
CA HIS A 95 14.47 12.74 -4.55
C HIS A 95 15.99 12.69 -4.71
N LYS A 96 16.50 12.83 -5.96
CA LYS A 96 17.95 12.92 -6.22
C LYS A 96 18.59 14.11 -5.51
N MET A 97 17.93 15.27 -5.53
CA MET A 97 18.40 16.47 -4.81
C MET A 97 18.39 16.26 -3.29
N ALA A 98 17.37 15.61 -2.73
CA ALA A 98 17.30 15.29 -1.31
C ALA A 98 18.40 14.31 -0.88
N THR A 99 18.70 13.30 -1.71
CA THR A 99 19.83 12.37 -1.47
C THR A 99 21.16 13.11 -1.48
N LEU A 100 21.36 14.05 -2.43
CA LEU A 100 22.59 14.86 -2.49
C LEU A 100 22.74 15.79 -1.28
N ARG A 101 21.62 16.34 -0.78
CA ARG A 101 21.57 17.22 0.40
C ARG A 101 21.62 16.45 1.73
N ARG A 102 21.55 15.11 1.69
CA ARG A 102 21.45 14.23 2.87
C ARG A 102 20.25 14.56 3.76
N ASP A 103 19.13 14.97 3.16
CA ASP A 103 17.85 15.13 3.87
C ASP A 103 17.14 13.77 3.96
N GLU A 104 17.27 13.15 5.12
CA GLU A 104 16.70 11.82 5.42
C GLU A 104 15.15 11.85 5.44
N LEU A 105 14.54 12.92 5.96
CA LEU A 105 13.08 13.02 6.06
C LEU A 105 12.44 13.32 4.70
N GLY A 106 13.02 14.24 3.93
CA GLY A 106 12.60 14.50 2.56
C GLY A 106 12.75 13.26 1.68
N GLN A 107 13.84 12.50 1.83
CA GLN A 107 14.07 11.29 1.07
C GLN A 107 13.01 10.21 1.33
N GLU A 108 12.68 9.92 2.60
CA GLU A 108 11.65 8.96 2.98
C GLU A 108 10.26 9.36 2.46
N THR A 109 9.91 10.64 2.60
CA THR A 109 8.60 11.15 2.17
C THR A 109 8.44 11.12 0.66
N LEU A 110 9.45 11.56 -0.09
CA LEU A 110 9.46 11.50 -1.55
C LEU A 110 9.43 10.06 -2.06
N LEU A 111 10.15 9.14 -1.41
CA LEU A 111 10.09 7.72 -1.73
C LEU A 111 8.69 7.15 -1.55
N ASN A 112 8.03 7.45 -0.41
CA ASN A 112 6.65 7.02 -0.15
C ASN A 112 5.67 7.56 -1.20
N LEU A 113 5.84 8.81 -1.64
CA LEU A 113 5.01 9.42 -2.68
C LEU A 113 5.25 8.78 -4.05
N LEU A 114 6.51 8.51 -4.40
CA LEU A 114 6.85 7.77 -5.62
C LEU A 114 6.25 6.37 -5.62
N MET A 115 6.38 5.63 -4.52
CA MET A 115 5.76 4.30 -4.37
C MET A 115 4.24 4.35 -4.52
N ARG A 116 3.59 5.35 -3.92
CA ARG A 116 2.14 5.56 -4.07
C ARG A 116 1.75 5.83 -5.53
N ASN A 117 2.52 6.65 -6.23
CA ASN A 117 2.31 6.93 -7.64
C ASN A 117 2.46 5.66 -8.51
N TYR A 118 3.51 4.86 -8.29
CA TYR A 118 3.69 3.61 -9.03
C TYR A 118 2.58 2.59 -8.76
N LEU A 119 2.12 2.48 -7.51
CA LEU A 119 1.01 1.62 -7.13
C LEU A 119 -0.31 2.04 -7.81
N HIS A 120 -0.58 3.35 -7.93
CA HIS A 120 -1.79 3.85 -8.57
C HIS A 120 -1.89 3.44 -10.05
N TYR A 121 -0.77 3.43 -10.77
CA TYR A 121 -0.74 3.02 -12.18
C TYR A 121 -0.42 1.54 -12.40
N ASN A 122 -0.30 0.73 -11.33
CA ASN A 122 0.06 -0.68 -11.40
C ASN A 122 1.46 -0.97 -11.99
N LEU A 123 2.41 -0.03 -11.94
CA LEU A 123 3.79 -0.24 -12.42
C LEU A 123 4.67 -0.84 -11.31
N TYR A 124 4.43 -2.11 -10.99
CA TYR A 124 5.06 -2.81 -9.87
C TYR A 124 6.57 -3.05 -10.06
N ASP A 125 7.01 -3.42 -11.26
CA ASP A 125 8.43 -3.72 -11.55
C ASP A 125 9.31 -2.47 -11.45
N GLN A 126 8.76 -1.30 -11.82
CA GLN A 126 9.48 -0.04 -11.70
C GLN A 126 9.60 0.39 -10.23
N ALA A 127 8.57 0.16 -9.43
CA ALA A 127 8.60 0.43 -8.00
C ALA A 127 9.67 -0.42 -7.29
N GLU A 128 9.84 -1.68 -7.71
CA GLU A 128 10.89 -2.52 -7.16
C GLU A 128 12.29 -2.09 -7.58
N LYS A 129 12.49 -1.74 -8.86
CA LYS A 129 13.78 -1.21 -9.34
C LYS A 129 14.17 0.08 -8.64
N LEU A 130 13.18 0.90 -8.26
CA LEU A 130 13.40 2.09 -7.44
C LEU A 130 13.79 1.71 -6.00
N ARG A 131 13.11 0.71 -5.41
CA ARG A 131 13.42 0.17 -4.08
C ARG A 131 14.84 -0.38 -4.01
N SER A 132 15.27 -1.20 -4.96
CA SER A 132 16.58 -1.88 -4.92
C SER A 132 17.76 -0.91 -4.94
N LYS A 133 17.55 0.29 -5.50
CA LYS A 133 18.54 1.37 -5.57
C LYS A 133 18.41 2.39 -4.44
N ALA A 134 17.32 2.38 -3.69
CA ALA A 134 17.13 3.27 -2.56
C ALA A 134 17.91 2.76 -1.34
N PRO A 135 18.62 3.63 -0.60
CA PRO A 135 19.29 3.22 0.63
C PRO A 135 18.26 2.71 1.65
N ARG A 136 18.64 1.70 2.44
CA ARG A 136 17.82 1.23 3.56
C ARG A 136 17.82 2.31 4.64
N PHE A 137 16.66 2.91 4.90
CA PHE A 137 16.51 3.95 5.91
C PHE A 137 16.44 3.36 7.32
N GLU A 138 17.18 3.96 8.24
CA GLU A 138 16.91 3.86 9.67
C GLU A 138 15.70 4.73 10.00
N ALA A 139 14.82 4.27 10.88
CA ALA A 139 13.50 4.86 11.10
C ALA A 139 13.52 6.21 11.83
N HIS A 140 13.87 7.29 11.14
CA HIS A 140 13.94 8.64 11.72
C HIS A 140 12.55 9.19 12.06
N SER A 141 11.55 8.92 11.21
CA SER A 141 10.14 9.17 11.52
C SER A 141 9.35 7.87 11.52
N ASN A 142 8.90 7.45 12.70
CA ASN A 142 8.04 6.27 12.85
C ASN A 142 6.80 6.33 11.93
N GLN A 143 6.25 7.52 11.69
CA GLN A 143 5.07 7.71 10.85
C GLN A 143 5.34 7.46 9.37
N GLN A 144 6.48 7.95 8.85
CA GLN A 144 6.86 7.74 7.44
C GLN A 144 7.38 6.33 7.20
N PHE A 145 8.10 5.78 8.18
CA PHE A 145 8.54 4.40 8.15
C PHE A 145 7.37 3.40 8.12
N CYS A 146 6.28 3.67 8.86
CA CYS A 146 5.06 2.86 8.77
C CYS A 146 4.44 2.85 7.37
N ARG A 147 4.39 4.02 6.72
CA ARG A 147 3.85 4.16 5.37
C ARG A 147 4.72 3.44 4.35
N TYR A 148 6.04 3.57 4.50
CA TYR A 148 7.01 2.86 3.68
C TYR A 148 6.83 1.34 3.78
N LEU A 149 6.80 0.80 5.00
CA LEU A 149 6.58 -0.62 5.25
C LEU A 149 5.25 -1.12 4.66
N PHE A 150 4.19 -0.30 4.72
CA PHE A 150 2.91 -0.66 4.12
C PHE A 150 2.98 -0.75 2.59
N TYR A 151 3.59 0.23 1.92
CA TYR A 151 3.77 0.18 0.46
C TYR A 151 4.72 -0.94 0.04
N LEU A 152 5.78 -1.17 0.80
CA LEU A 152 6.69 -2.30 0.61
C LEU A 152 5.96 -3.63 0.72
N GLY A 153 5.14 -3.81 1.77
CA GLY A 153 4.33 -5.00 1.98
C GLY A 153 3.35 -5.25 0.82
N LYS A 154 2.73 -4.19 0.29
CA LYS A 154 1.86 -4.29 -0.90
C LYS A 154 2.61 -4.79 -2.14
N ILE A 155 3.77 -4.21 -2.45
CA ILE A 155 4.57 -4.61 -3.61
C ILE A 155 5.01 -6.07 -3.47
N ARG A 156 5.54 -6.45 -2.31
CA ARG A 156 5.97 -7.83 -2.02
C ARG A 156 4.83 -8.84 -2.14
N THR A 157 3.64 -8.48 -1.67
CA THR A 157 2.43 -9.33 -1.81
C THR A 157 2.11 -9.62 -3.27
N ILE A 158 2.27 -8.64 -4.15
CA ILE A 158 1.98 -8.80 -5.59
C ILE A 158 3.04 -9.67 -6.27
N GLN A 159 4.30 -9.52 -5.84
CA GLN A 159 5.47 -10.29 -6.29
C GLN A 159 5.56 -11.71 -5.73
N LEU A 160 4.56 -12.17 -4.97
CA LEU A 160 4.46 -13.51 -4.39
C LEU A 160 5.41 -13.76 -3.19
N GLU A 161 6.13 -12.75 -2.69
CA GLU A 161 6.96 -12.83 -1.49
C GLU A 161 6.11 -12.70 -0.21
N TYR A 162 5.28 -13.72 0.07
CA TYR A 162 4.27 -13.62 1.11
C TYR A 162 4.84 -13.60 2.55
N THR A 163 5.96 -14.27 2.81
CA THR A 163 6.60 -14.32 4.14
C THR A 163 7.09 -12.94 4.58
N ASP A 164 7.84 -12.29 3.69
CA ASP A 164 8.43 -10.97 3.93
C ASP A 164 7.37 -9.87 3.91
N ALA A 165 6.34 -10.02 3.06
CA ALA A 165 5.18 -9.16 3.06
C ALA A 165 4.43 -9.22 4.40
N LYS A 166 4.24 -10.42 4.97
CA LYS A 166 3.59 -10.60 6.28
C LYS A 166 4.32 -9.82 7.36
N GLU A 167 5.64 -9.99 7.45
CA GLU A 167 6.43 -9.30 8.47
C GLU A 167 6.35 -7.77 8.31
N SER A 168 6.53 -7.28 7.08
CA SER A 168 6.49 -5.84 6.78
C SER A 168 5.13 -5.21 7.15
N LEU A 169 4.03 -5.88 6.83
CA LEU A 169 2.67 -5.41 7.13
C LEU A 169 2.35 -5.47 8.63
N LEU A 170 2.83 -6.49 9.34
CA LEU A 170 2.66 -6.59 10.79
C LEU A 170 3.47 -5.55 11.55
N GLN A 171 4.72 -5.30 11.13
CA GLN A 171 5.53 -4.22 11.67
C GLN A 171 4.86 -2.86 11.42
N ALA A 172 4.30 -2.63 10.23
CA ALA A 172 3.54 -1.40 9.92
C ALA A 172 2.30 -1.24 10.81
N ALA A 173 1.55 -2.32 11.03
CA ALA A 173 0.35 -2.30 11.88
C ALA A 173 0.66 -2.03 13.36
N ARG A 174 1.80 -2.53 13.87
CA ARG A 174 2.25 -2.31 15.26
C ARG A 174 2.77 -0.89 15.49
N LYS A 175 3.53 -0.35 14.53
CA LYS A 175 4.12 0.99 14.64
C LYS A 175 3.13 2.12 14.32
N ALA A 176 1.95 1.81 13.78
CA ALA A 176 0.96 2.82 13.43
C ALA A 176 0.31 3.49 14.67
N PRO A 177 0.17 4.83 14.69
CA PRO A 177 -0.39 5.55 15.83
C PRO A 177 -1.89 5.26 16.03
N VAL A 178 -2.36 5.34 17.27
CA VAL A 178 -3.75 5.03 17.68
C VAL A 178 -4.78 5.94 17.00
N ALA A 179 -4.41 7.18 16.69
CA ALA A 179 -5.27 8.16 16.01
C ALA A 179 -5.63 7.77 14.57
N ALA A 180 -4.75 7.04 13.87
CA ALA A 180 -4.91 6.70 12.45
C ALA A 180 -5.71 5.40 12.25
N ARG A 181 -6.99 5.41 12.62
CA ARG A 181 -7.86 4.21 12.57
C ARG A 181 -7.99 3.64 11.14
N GLY A 182 -8.21 4.50 10.13
CA GLY A 182 -8.36 4.07 8.74
C GLY A 182 -7.12 3.37 8.17
N PHE A 183 -5.93 3.91 8.48
CA PHE A 183 -4.67 3.29 8.04
C PHE A 183 -4.46 1.92 8.71
N ARG A 184 -4.74 1.79 10.01
CA ARG A 184 -4.67 0.49 10.70
C ARG A 184 -5.64 -0.53 10.13
N ILE A 185 -6.87 -0.11 9.80
CA ILE A 185 -7.86 -0.97 9.13
C ILE A 185 -7.27 -1.48 7.81
N GLN A 186 -6.68 -0.60 6.99
CA GLN A 186 -6.11 -1.00 5.70
C GLN A 186 -4.91 -1.95 5.86
N CYS A 187 -3.98 -1.66 6.78
CA CYS A 187 -2.87 -2.57 7.08
C CYS A 187 -3.37 -3.94 7.53
N ASN A 188 -4.38 -3.99 8.39
CA ASN A 188 -4.96 -5.23 8.87
C ASN A 188 -5.68 -6.02 7.77
N LYS A 189 -6.44 -5.35 6.87
CA LYS A 189 -7.04 -6.00 5.70
C LYS A 189 -5.99 -6.70 4.84
N TRP A 190 -4.91 -5.99 4.50
CA TRP A 190 -3.81 -6.55 3.72
C TRP A 190 -3.06 -7.67 4.48
N ALA A 191 -2.82 -7.49 5.78
CA ALA A 191 -2.16 -8.51 6.60
C ALA A 191 -3.00 -9.80 6.71
N VAL A 192 -4.33 -9.70 6.80
CA VAL A 192 -5.24 -10.86 6.78
C VAL A 192 -5.15 -11.59 5.44
N ILE A 193 -5.20 -10.87 4.32
CA ILE A 193 -5.09 -11.48 2.99
C ILE A 193 -3.76 -12.23 2.85
N VAL A 194 -2.63 -11.62 3.22
CA VAL A 194 -1.32 -12.26 3.12
C VAL A 194 -1.21 -13.49 4.01
N ARG A 195 -1.76 -13.44 5.23
CA ARG A 195 -1.83 -14.62 6.12
C ARG A 195 -2.65 -15.75 5.51
N LEU A 196 -3.81 -15.43 4.95
CA LEU A 196 -4.65 -16.40 4.25
C LEU A 196 -3.94 -17.00 3.03
N LEU A 197 -3.14 -16.20 2.29
CA LEU A 197 -2.34 -16.67 1.16
C LEU A 197 -1.19 -17.61 1.58
N LEU A 198 -0.70 -17.50 2.82
CA LEU A 198 0.26 -18.43 3.42
C LEU A 198 -0.40 -19.68 4.01
N GLY A 199 -1.74 -19.74 4.04
CA GLY A 199 -2.49 -20.81 4.71
C GLY A 199 -2.51 -20.70 6.24
N GLU A 200 -2.05 -19.57 6.81
CA GLU A 200 -2.16 -19.28 8.25
C GLU A 200 -3.51 -18.59 8.53
N ILE A 201 -4.35 -19.20 9.37
CA ILE A 201 -5.65 -18.61 9.73
C ILE A 201 -5.41 -17.53 10.79
N PRO A 202 -5.82 -16.27 10.57
CA PRO A 202 -5.70 -15.20 11.56
C PRO A 202 -6.68 -15.39 12.72
N GLU A 203 -6.23 -15.03 13.94
CA GLU A 203 -7.06 -15.09 15.13
C GLU A 203 -8.24 -14.11 15.09
N ARG A 204 -9.38 -14.53 15.70
CA ARG A 204 -10.61 -13.73 15.81
C ARG A 204 -10.39 -12.39 16.54
N THR A 205 -9.38 -12.31 17.40
CA THR A 205 -8.96 -11.12 18.16
C THR A 205 -8.57 -9.96 17.24
N VAL A 206 -7.97 -10.25 16.08
CA VAL A 206 -7.58 -9.25 15.08
C VAL A 206 -8.80 -8.55 14.47
N PHE A 207 -9.92 -9.24 14.38
CA PHE A 207 -11.16 -8.74 13.77
C PHE A 207 -12.08 -8.00 14.76
N MET A 208 -11.88 -8.20 16.07
CA MET A 208 -12.77 -7.68 17.12
C MET A 208 -12.27 -6.37 17.77
N GLN A 209 -11.26 -5.70 17.22
CA GLN A 209 -10.82 -4.41 17.75
C GLN A 209 -11.90 -3.33 17.60
N ASN A 210 -12.15 -2.59 18.69
CA ASN A 210 -13.20 -1.56 18.77
C ASN A 210 -13.08 -0.56 17.61
N GLY A 211 -14.15 -0.44 16.81
CA GLY A 211 -14.24 0.46 15.65
C GLY A 211 -13.78 -0.12 14.30
N MET A 212 -13.17 -1.31 14.25
CA MET A 212 -12.72 -1.95 12.99
C MET A 212 -13.70 -2.99 12.43
N LYS A 213 -14.66 -3.44 13.24
CA LYS A 213 -15.56 -4.57 12.93
C LYS A 213 -16.33 -4.40 11.63
N LYS A 214 -16.87 -3.21 11.35
CA LYS A 214 -17.69 -2.95 10.14
C LYS A 214 -16.89 -3.16 8.85
N SER A 215 -15.69 -2.60 8.77
CA SER A 215 -14.83 -2.71 7.57
C SER A 215 -14.17 -4.08 7.41
N LEU A 216 -14.06 -4.85 8.50
CA LEU A 216 -13.44 -6.18 8.49
C LEU A 216 -14.45 -7.33 8.32
N THR A 217 -15.76 -7.05 8.36
CA THR A 217 -16.80 -8.09 8.23
C THR A 217 -16.69 -8.89 6.91
N PRO A 218 -16.47 -8.26 5.73
CA PRO A 218 -16.28 -9.01 4.48
C PRO A 218 -15.06 -9.94 4.50
N TYR A 219 -13.96 -9.49 5.11
CA TYR A 219 -12.73 -10.27 5.23
C TYR A 219 -12.85 -11.39 6.26
N PHE A 220 -13.71 -11.23 7.26
CA PHE A 220 -14.04 -12.27 8.23
C PHE A 220 -14.86 -13.40 7.60
N GLU A 221 -15.89 -13.06 6.80
CA GLU A 221 -16.69 -14.05 6.06
C GLU A 221 -15.80 -14.81 5.06
N LEU A 222 -14.89 -14.11 4.37
CA LEU A 222 -13.88 -14.71 3.50
C LEU A 222 -12.96 -15.67 4.26
N THR A 223 -12.45 -15.26 5.43
CA THR A 223 -11.61 -16.11 6.29
C THR A 223 -12.34 -17.37 6.73
N ASN A 224 -13.64 -17.27 7.02
CA ASN A 224 -14.45 -18.42 7.42
C ASN A 224 -14.60 -19.42 6.26
N ALA A 225 -14.84 -18.94 5.04
CA ALA A 225 -14.89 -19.79 3.85
C ALA A 225 -13.56 -20.53 3.61
N VAL A 226 -12.43 -19.83 3.74
CA VAL A 226 -11.09 -20.43 3.61
C VAL A 226 -10.82 -21.47 4.68
N ARG A 227 -11.25 -21.22 5.93
CA ARG A 227 -11.09 -22.17 7.05
C ARG A 227 -11.85 -23.47 6.83
N ILE A 228 -13.08 -23.38 6.33
CA ILE A 228 -13.91 -24.56 6.05
C ILE A 228 -13.35 -25.32 4.83
N GLY A 229 -12.80 -24.60 3.85
CA GLY A 229 -12.28 -25.20 2.62
C GLY A 229 -13.37 -25.42 1.56
N ASP A 230 -14.49 -24.69 1.64
CA ASP A 230 -15.62 -24.81 0.72
C ASP A 230 -15.51 -23.78 -0.42
N LEU A 231 -15.43 -24.28 -1.66
CA LEU A 231 -15.29 -23.47 -2.87
C LEU A 231 -16.56 -22.68 -3.23
N GLU A 232 -17.74 -23.23 -2.98
CA GLU A 232 -19.01 -22.55 -3.31
C GLU A 232 -19.26 -21.39 -2.35
N LEU A 233 -19.07 -21.63 -1.05
CA LEU A 233 -19.15 -20.59 -0.04
C LEU A 233 -18.14 -19.49 -0.35
N PHE A 234 -16.91 -19.85 -0.74
CA PHE A 234 -15.90 -18.88 -1.15
C PHE A 234 -16.33 -18.04 -2.36
N ARG A 235 -16.85 -18.65 -3.43
CA ARG A 235 -17.35 -17.94 -4.62
C ARG A 235 -18.51 -17.01 -4.27
N SER A 236 -19.49 -17.48 -3.50
CA SER A 236 -20.64 -16.66 -3.09
C SER A 236 -20.23 -15.42 -2.29
N VAL A 237 -19.26 -15.57 -1.38
CA VAL A 237 -18.71 -14.46 -0.58
C VAL A 237 -17.88 -13.51 -1.44
N ALA A 238 -17.09 -14.05 -2.38
CA ALA A 238 -16.31 -13.25 -3.33
C ALA A 238 -17.21 -12.38 -4.21
N ASP A 239 -18.32 -12.92 -4.69
CA ASP A 239 -19.29 -12.20 -5.53
C ASP A 239 -20.06 -11.14 -4.72
N LYS A 240 -20.55 -11.51 -3.53
CA LYS A 240 -21.29 -10.62 -2.62
C LYS A 240 -20.49 -9.37 -2.25
N PHE A 241 -19.17 -9.49 -2.05
CA PHE A 241 -18.31 -8.38 -1.65
C PHE A 241 -17.34 -7.89 -2.75
N SER A 242 -17.57 -8.28 -4.01
CA SER A 242 -16.70 -7.94 -5.14
C SER A 242 -16.43 -6.42 -5.24
N ARG A 243 -17.46 -5.59 -5.04
CA ARG A 243 -17.33 -4.11 -5.06
C ARG A 243 -16.36 -3.59 -3.98
N THR A 244 -16.45 -4.12 -2.76
CA THR A 244 -15.57 -3.75 -1.65
C THR A 244 -14.13 -4.15 -1.95
N PHE A 245 -13.91 -5.36 -2.45
CA PHE A 245 -12.58 -5.85 -2.79
C PHE A 245 -11.93 -5.14 -3.97
N SER A 246 -12.74 -4.73 -4.96
CA SER A 246 -12.27 -3.89 -6.07
C SER A 246 -11.88 -2.50 -5.58
N SER A 247 -12.66 -1.89 -4.67
CA SER A 247 -12.30 -0.61 -4.05
C SER A 247 -11.02 -0.68 -3.21
N ASP A 248 -10.76 -1.83 -2.59
CA ASP A 248 -9.56 -2.06 -1.77
C ASP A 248 -8.33 -2.45 -2.61
N GLY A 249 -8.51 -2.72 -3.91
CA GLY A 249 -7.47 -3.16 -4.84
C GLY A 249 -6.98 -4.60 -4.59
N THR A 250 -7.81 -5.44 -3.97
CA THR A 250 -7.43 -6.78 -3.48
C THR A 250 -7.97 -7.91 -4.35
N HIS A 251 -8.69 -7.62 -5.44
CA HIS A 251 -9.32 -8.61 -6.31
C HIS A 251 -8.34 -9.69 -6.81
N ASN A 252 -7.16 -9.28 -7.29
CA ASN A 252 -6.12 -10.20 -7.76
C ASN A 252 -5.67 -11.20 -6.69
N MET A 253 -5.63 -10.78 -5.42
CA MET A 253 -5.23 -11.66 -4.32
C MET A 253 -6.33 -12.64 -3.94
N ILE A 254 -7.60 -12.25 -4.12
CA ILE A 254 -8.75 -13.11 -3.83
C ILE A 254 -8.86 -14.23 -4.86
N VAL A 255 -8.64 -13.93 -6.15
CA VAL A 255 -8.58 -14.97 -7.18
C VAL A 255 -7.48 -16.00 -6.84
N ARG A 256 -6.30 -15.54 -6.41
CA ARG A 256 -5.21 -16.43 -5.96
C ARG A 256 -5.57 -17.23 -4.71
N LEU A 257 -6.44 -16.69 -3.85
CA LEU A 257 -6.85 -17.36 -2.62
C LEU A 257 -7.67 -18.63 -2.89
N GLN A 258 -8.30 -18.78 -4.06
CA GLN A 258 -9.02 -20.00 -4.43
C GLN A 258 -8.11 -21.25 -4.38
N HIS A 259 -6.87 -21.16 -4.85
CA HIS A 259 -5.91 -22.27 -4.76
C HIS A 259 -5.54 -22.59 -3.30
N ASN A 260 -5.51 -21.58 -2.44
CA ASN A 260 -5.29 -21.78 -1.00
C ASN A 260 -6.49 -22.44 -0.32
N VAL A 261 -7.73 -22.10 -0.70
CA VAL A 261 -8.94 -22.79 -0.21
C VAL A 261 -8.87 -24.27 -0.52
N ILE A 262 -8.49 -24.63 -1.75
CA ILE A 262 -8.32 -26.03 -2.18
C ILE A 262 -7.24 -26.72 -1.34
N ARG A 263 -6.08 -26.07 -1.17
CA ARG A 263 -4.98 -26.60 -0.35
C ARG A 263 -5.39 -26.83 1.11
N THR A 264 -6.12 -25.89 1.71
CA THR A 264 -6.63 -26.00 3.09
C THR A 264 -7.69 -27.10 3.20
N GLY A 265 -8.61 -27.19 2.23
CA GLY A 265 -9.61 -28.27 2.16
C GLY A 265 -8.96 -29.65 2.09
N LEU A 266 -7.97 -29.82 1.21
CA LEU A 266 -7.22 -31.07 1.09
C LEU A 266 -6.45 -31.42 2.37
N ARG A 267 -5.81 -30.43 3.02
CA ARG A 267 -5.12 -30.65 4.29
C ARG A 267 -6.08 -31.11 5.40
N ASN A 268 -7.29 -30.54 5.46
CA ASN A 268 -8.30 -30.98 6.42
C ASN A 268 -8.76 -32.42 6.14
N ILE A 269 -8.91 -32.78 4.86
CA ILE A 269 -9.25 -34.14 4.44
C ILE A 269 -8.12 -35.12 4.80
N SER A 270 -6.86 -34.78 4.52
CA SER A 270 -5.72 -35.66 4.80
C SER A 270 -5.49 -35.90 6.28
N ILE A 271 -5.84 -34.93 7.14
CA ILE A 271 -5.80 -35.11 8.60
C ILE A 271 -6.96 -36.01 9.07
N SER A 272 -8.12 -35.93 8.42
CA SER A 272 -9.33 -36.63 8.85
C SER A 272 -9.38 -38.08 8.38
N TYR A 273 -8.73 -38.41 7.26
CA TYR A 273 -8.82 -39.73 6.61
C TYR A 273 -7.42 -40.29 6.36
N SER A 274 -7.16 -41.51 6.82
CA SER A 274 -5.92 -42.23 6.49
C SER A 274 -5.92 -42.77 5.05
N ARG A 275 -7.10 -43.11 4.51
CA ARG A 275 -7.32 -43.50 3.12
C ARG A 275 -8.65 -42.90 2.66
N ILE A 276 -8.67 -42.31 1.47
CA ILE A 276 -9.87 -41.75 0.87
C ILE A 276 -9.80 -41.93 -0.65
N SER A 277 -10.95 -42.21 -1.27
CA SER A 277 -11.05 -42.36 -2.72
C SER A 277 -11.02 -40.99 -3.41
N LEU A 278 -10.48 -40.94 -4.64
CA LEU A 278 -10.46 -39.71 -5.44
C LEU A 278 -11.88 -39.15 -5.72
N PRO A 279 -12.91 -39.96 -5.99
CA PRO A 279 -14.29 -39.48 -6.16
C PRO A 279 -14.86 -38.81 -4.91
N ASP A 280 -14.53 -39.32 -3.71
CA ASP A 280 -15.02 -38.74 -2.46
C ASP A 280 -14.32 -37.41 -2.13
N ILE A 281 -13.05 -37.26 -2.49
CA ILE A 281 -12.34 -35.98 -2.44
C ILE A 281 -13.05 -34.96 -3.35
N ALA A 282 -13.37 -35.33 -4.59
CA ALA A 282 -14.01 -34.44 -5.54
C ALA A 282 -15.41 -34.00 -5.09
N LYS A 283 -16.20 -34.92 -4.52
CA LYS A 283 -17.51 -34.62 -3.93
C LYS A 283 -17.40 -33.69 -2.73
N LYS A 284 -16.42 -33.88 -1.86
CA LYS A 284 -16.22 -33.02 -0.68
C LYS A 284 -15.72 -31.62 -1.02
N LEU A 285 -14.89 -31.50 -2.05
CA LEU A 285 -14.41 -30.22 -2.55
C LEU A 285 -15.42 -29.52 -3.48
N ARG A 286 -16.49 -30.20 -3.90
CA ARG A 286 -17.50 -29.70 -4.86
C ARG A 286 -16.84 -29.14 -6.12
N LEU A 287 -16.04 -29.97 -6.79
CA LEU A 287 -15.41 -29.60 -8.06
C LEU A 287 -16.45 -29.73 -9.19
N ASP A 288 -16.87 -28.60 -9.76
CA ASP A 288 -17.92 -28.51 -10.82
C ASP A 288 -17.45 -28.94 -12.23
N SER A 289 -16.47 -29.84 -12.34
CA SER A 289 -15.88 -30.20 -13.63
C SER A 289 -16.62 -31.33 -14.34
N HIS A 290 -16.53 -31.36 -15.67
CA HIS A 290 -17.05 -32.44 -16.53
C HIS A 290 -16.40 -33.80 -16.23
N ASN A 291 -15.21 -33.81 -15.60
CA ASN A 291 -14.54 -35.03 -15.16
C ASN A 291 -13.88 -34.84 -13.76
N PRO A 292 -14.66 -34.93 -12.67
CA PRO A 292 -14.23 -34.54 -11.32
C PRO A 292 -13.10 -35.41 -10.74
N VAL A 293 -12.94 -36.64 -11.25
CA VAL A 293 -11.92 -37.60 -10.78
C VAL A 293 -10.51 -37.21 -11.27
N ALA A 294 -10.37 -36.87 -12.55
CA ALA A 294 -9.08 -36.49 -13.14
C ALA A 294 -8.58 -35.13 -12.61
N ASP A 295 -9.49 -34.19 -12.35
CA ASP A 295 -9.14 -32.90 -11.75
C ASP A 295 -8.73 -33.06 -10.28
N ALA A 296 -9.43 -33.91 -9.52
CA ALA A 296 -9.05 -34.24 -8.16
C ALA A 296 -7.66 -34.90 -8.11
N GLU A 297 -7.39 -35.85 -9.01
CA GLU A 297 -6.08 -36.49 -9.15
C GLU A 297 -4.98 -35.46 -9.45
N SER A 298 -5.20 -34.57 -10.43
CA SER A 298 -4.25 -33.52 -10.79
C SER A 298 -3.96 -32.55 -9.63
N ILE A 299 -5.00 -32.17 -8.89
CA ILE A 299 -4.90 -31.29 -7.72
C ILE A 299 -4.14 -32.00 -6.59
N VAL A 300 -4.43 -33.26 -6.30
CA VAL A 300 -3.76 -34.05 -5.26
C VAL A 300 -2.30 -34.30 -5.63
N ALA A 301 -2.02 -34.69 -6.87
CA ALA A 301 -0.66 -34.88 -7.38
C ALA A 301 0.17 -33.59 -7.28
N LYS A 302 -0.45 -32.43 -7.59
CA LYS A 302 0.19 -31.13 -7.38
C LYS A 302 0.42 -30.84 -5.90
N ALA A 303 -0.54 -31.12 -5.03
CA ALA A 303 -0.38 -30.89 -3.59
C ALA A 303 0.74 -31.75 -2.98
N ILE A 304 0.93 -32.97 -3.45
CA ILE A 304 2.05 -33.85 -3.07
C ILE A 304 3.37 -33.26 -3.57
N ARG A 305 3.43 -32.84 -4.84
CA ARG A 305 4.63 -32.20 -5.42
C ARG A 305 5.03 -30.91 -4.71
N ASP A 306 4.04 -30.10 -4.32
CA ASP A 306 4.23 -28.85 -3.58
C ASP A 306 4.54 -29.08 -2.08
N GLY A 307 4.65 -30.34 -1.63
CA GLY A 307 4.96 -30.73 -0.25
C GLY A 307 3.87 -30.33 0.74
N ALA A 308 2.63 -30.11 0.27
CA ALA A 308 1.52 -29.74 1.13
C ALA A 308 0.95 -30.93 1.91
N ILE A 309 1.06 -32.14 1.35
CA ILE A 309 0.50 -33.39 1.87
C ILE A 309 1.51 -34.50 1.60
N ASP A 310 1.74 -35.34 2.60
CA ASP A 310 2.52 -36.56 2.46
C ASP A 310 1.57 -37.73 2.20
N ALA A 311 1.37 -38.06 0.92
CA ALA A 311 0.46 -39.11 0.47
C ALA A 311 0.98 -39.74 -0.83
N THR A 312 0.63 -41.01 -1.03
CA THR A 312 0.89 -41.75 -2.28
C THR A 312 -0.42 -41.99 -3.02
N ILE A 313 -0.42 -41.79 -4.34
CA ILE A 313 -1.60 -42.04 -5.19
C ILE A 313 -1.44 -43.43 -5.82
N ASP A 314 -2.38 -44.33 -5.54
CA ASP A 314 -2.46 -45.62 -6.22
C ASP A 314 -3.38 -45.51 -7.44
N HIS A 315 -2.78 -45.40 -8.63
CA HIS A 315 -3.52 -45.23 -9.88
C HIS A 315 -4.31 -46.48 -10.30
N THR A 316 -4.05 -47.63 -9.66
CA THR A 316 -4.68 -48.91 -10.02
C THR A 316 -6.01 -49.15 -9.33
N ASN A 317 -6.21 -48.58 -8.13
CA ASN A 317 -7.42 -48.77 -7.32
C ASN A 317 -8.29 -47.51 -7.15
N GLY A 318 -7.85 -46.35 -7.66
CA GLY A 318 -8.60 -45.08 -7.57
C GLY A 318 -8.57 -44.45 -6.18
#